data_AF-A0A7U4P8H0-F1
#
_entry.id   AF-A0A7U4P8H0-F1
#
_cell.length_a   1.000
_cell.length_b   1.000
_cell.length_c   1.000
_cell.angle_alpha   90.00
_cell.angle_beta   90.00
_cell.angle_gamma   90.00
#
_symmetry.space_group_name_H-M   'P 1'
#
loop_
_entity.id
_entity.type
_entity.pdbx_description
1 polymer ?
#
loop_
_entity_poly.entity_id
_entity_poly.type
_entity_poly.pdbx_seq_one_letter_code
_entity_poly.pdbx_strand_id
1 'polypeptide(L)'
;MIRELQRIFVDTGERIENYTKLFVRDGSIELKLVDCGSSGVLLHRIHTRLDGSITVQMIDATDAVRLTEFLENDPYNEVLAPRYRTIVQAVETRANASHGVRPFVSIADCCTELDVLALMRSVCIEHGGDYAIFHWLSSADTCGLHGAIYDTHVMLAACPPSWLLAYERRVETDPVLVYARNNVMPTCGFESFGSSNGAWFAREAVLYGLRSNVFLPATRSSERGKLHGLLHVSSSKSAPYGETEIWRHQRELRGLAEELLDWPTIRYKRAAAAQFQLSDAEKIILQWIRRGGDATHAAADLALTQRQIYRHYKSIKVKMGRDDIRACARMAAEAGLVD
;
A
#
# COMPACT_ATOMS: atom_id res chain seq x y z
N MET A 1 7.30 3.78 10.60
CA MET A 1 6.84 3.44 9.24
C MET A 1 7.32 2.09 8.66
N ILE A 2 8.57 1.63 8.81
CA ILE A 2 9.00 0.36 8.17
C ILE A 2 8.24 -0.89 8.69
N ARG A 3 8.06 -1.04 10.02
CA ARG A 3 7.15 -2.04 10.61
C ARG A 3 5.66 -1.73 10.41
N GLU A 4 5.33 -0.54 9.88
CA GLU A 4 3.95 -0.10 9.69
C GLU A 4 3.39 -0.55 8.34
N LEU A 5 4.16 -0.68 7.25
CA LEU A 5 3.60 -1.29 6.02
C LEU A 5 3.11 -2.71 6.28
N GLN A 6 3.91 -3.51 7.00
CA GLN A 6 3.49 -4.83 7.45
C GLN A 6 2.22 -4.71 8.30
N ARG A 7 2.19 -3.91 9.37
CA ARG A 7 0.96 -3.78 10.17
C ARG A 7 -0.26 -3.26 9.39
N ILE A 8 -0.09 -2.25 8.52
CA ILE A 8 -1.19 -1.61 7.80
C ILE A 8 -1.75 -2.59 6.78
N PHE A 9 -0.92 -3.21 5.95
CA PHE A 9 -1.38 -4.04 4.84
C PHE A 9 -1.53 -5.53 5.19
N VAL A 10 -0.86 -6.02 6.24
CA VAL A 10 -0.97 -7.41 6.71
C VAL A 10 -2.01 -7.54 7.84
N ASP A 11 -2.22 -6.54 8.70
CA ASP A 11 -3.06 -6.69 9.90
C ASP A 11 -4.40 -5.91 9.91
N THR A 12 -4.61 -4.85 9.12
CA THR A 12 -5.70 -3.86 9.37
C THR A 12 -6.92 -3.82 8.42
N GLY A 13 -7.39 -4.97 7.92
CA GLY A 13 -8.66 -5.08 7.18
C GLY A 13 -9.80 -5.69 8.01
N GLU A 14 -11.05 -5.32 7.72
CA GLU A 14 -12.24 -6.06 8.18
C GLU A 14 -12.27 -7.40 7.43
N ARG A 15 -12.23 -8.50 8.18
CA ARG A 15 -11.79 -9.80 7.67
C ARG A 15 -12.98 -10.68 7.34
N ILE A 16 -12.92 -11.29 6.16
CA ILE A 16 -13.95 -12.20 5.69
C ILE A 16 -13.68 -13.66 6.12
N GLU A 17 -12.42 -14.10 6.14
CA GLU A 17 -12.07 -15.50 6.42
C GLU A 17 -10.81 -15.68 7.29
N ASN A 18 -10.77 -16.81 8.01
CA ASN A 18 -9.66 -17.20 8.87
C ASN A 18 -8.43 -17.62 8.05
N TYR A 19 -7.29 -17.03 8.41
CA TYR A 19 -5.98 -17.26 7.83
C TYR A 19 -5.44 -18.64 8.19
N THR A 20 -4.93 -19.37 7.19
CA THR A 20 -3.97 -20.43 7.44
C THR A 20 -2.77 -20.20 6.55
N LYS A 21 -1.64 -19.95 7.19
CA LYS A 21 -0.34 -19.84 6.51
C LYS A 21 0.00 -21.21 5.92
N LEU A 22 0.18 -21.27 4.61
CA LEU A 22 0.55 -22.48 3.88
C LEU A 22 2.03 -22.41 3.51
N PHE A 23 2.76 -23.48 3.79
CA PHE A 23 4.17 -23.56 3.43
C PHE A 23 4.31 -23.99 1.97
N VAL A 24 5.15 -23.27 1.24
CA VAL A 24 5.51 -23.52 -0.15
C VAL A 24 7.02 -23.63 -0.27
N ARG A 25 7.52 -23.98 -1.45
CA ARG A 25 8.94 -24.31 -1.66
C ARG A 25 9.90 -23.19 -1.24
N ASP A 26 9.54 -21.94 -1.49
CA ASP A 26 10.36 -20.74 -1.29
C ASP A 26 9.89 -19.88 -0.10
N GLY A 27 9.06 -20.44 0.78
CA GLY A 27 8.61 -19.79 1.99
C GLY A 27 7.19 -20.17 2.37
N SER A 28 6.33 -19.18 2.42
CA SER A 28 4.95 -19.38 2.89
C SER A 28 4.01 -18.34 2.31
N ILE A 29 2.80 -18.80 1.99
CA ILE A 29 1.76 -17.97 1.42
C ILE A 29 0.58 -17.91 2.39
N GLU A 30 0.08 -16.70 2.58
CA GLU A 30 -1.15 -16.41 3.28
C GLU A 30 -2.09 -15.68 2.32
N LEU A 31 -3.36 -16.08 2.32
CA LEU A 31 -4.41 -15.47 1.51
C LEU A 31 -5.39 -14.79 2.44
N LYS A 32 -5.76 -13.54 2.13
CA LYS A 32 -6.77 -12.78 2.89
C LYS A 32 -7.76 -12.16 1.94
N LEU A 33 -9.04 -12.32 2.24
CA LEU A 33 -10.11 -11.53 1.66
C LEU A 33 -10.46 -10.37 2.59
N VAL A 34 -10.45 -9.17 2.04
CA VAL A 34 -10.79 -7.93 2.71
C VAL A 34 -12.11 -7.42 2.16
N ASP A 35 -13.07 -7.22 3.05
CA ASP A 35 -14.33 -6.58 2.70
C ASP A 35 -14.11 -5.07 2.58
N CYS A 36 -14.39 -4.52 1.39
CA CYS A 36 -14.32 -3.08 1.15
C CYS A 36 -15.73 -2.45 1.11
N GLY A 37 -16.73 -3.13 1.70
CA GLY A 37 -18.11 -2.65 1.77
C GLY A 37 -18.71 -2.47 0.38
N SER A 38 -19.21 -1.27 0.09
CA SER A 38 -19.83 -0.96 -1.20
C SER A 38 -18.87 -1.03 -2.39
N SER A 39 -17.55 -0.97 -2.14
CA SER A 39 -16.53 -0.97 -3.18
C SER A 39 -16.16 -2.38 -3.65
N GLY A 40 -16.51 -3.42 -2.88
CA GLY A 40 -16.35 -4.82 -3.25
C GLY A 40 -15.39 -5.60 -2.37
N VAL A 41 -14.71 -6.58 -2.94
CA VAL A 41 -13.82 -7.49 -2.21
C VAL A 41 -12.42 -7.47 -2.80
N LEU A 42 -11.41 -7.36 -1.93
CA LEU A 42 -10.01 -7.36 -2.31
C LEU A 42 -9.32 -8.64 -1.82
N LEU A 43 -8.57 -9.29 -2.70
CA LEU A 43 -7.69 -10.40 -2.35
C LEU A 43 -6.28 -9.88 -2.07
N HIS A 44 -5.78 -10.16 -0.87
CA HIS A 44 -4.36 -10.06 -0.55
C HIS A 44 -3.72 -11.43 -0.65
N ARG A 45 -2.70 -11.57 -1.49
CA ARG A 45 -1.77 -12.70 -1.47
C ARG A 45 -0.47 -12.23 -0.85
N ILE A 46 -0.14 -12.80 0.31
CA ILE A 46 1.01 -12.42 1.13
C ILE A 46 2.01 -13.56 1.08
N HIS A 47 3.15 -13.32 0.44
CA HIS A 47 4.24 -14.26 0.35
C HIS A 47 5.36 -13.82 1.29
N THR A 48 5.62 -14.62 2.34
CA THR A 48 6.82 -14.47 3.17
C THR A 48 7.87 -15.45 2.69
N ARG A 49 8.96 -14.93 2.13
CA ARG A 49 10.09 -15.72 1.63
C ARG A 49 10.94 -16.29 2.76
N LEU A 50 11.83 -17.23 2.43
CA LEU A 50 12.76 -17.85 3.40
C LEU A 50 13.73 -16.85 4.04
N ASP A 51 14.07 -15.76 3.35
CA ASP A 51 14.92 -14.68 3.87
C ASP A 51 14.15 -13.71 4.81
N GLY A 52 12.84 -13.92 4.97
CA GLY A 52 11.95 -13.09 5.78
C GLY A 52 11.37 -11.87 5.05
N SER A 53 11.75 -11.63 3.80
CA SER A 53 11.13 -10.58 2.98
C SER A 53 9.66 -10.90 2.70
N ILE A 54 8.83 -9.86 2.62
CA ILE A 54 7.39 -10.00 2.42
C ILE A 54 6.98 -9.32 1.11
N THR A 55 6.27 -10.06 0.26
CA THR A 55 5.56 -9.50 -0.88
C THR A 55 4.05 -9.58 -0.64
N VAL A 56 3.33 -8.48 -0.89
CA VAL A 56 1.87 -8.43 -0.84
C VAL A 56 1.33 -8.03 -2.21
N GLN A 57 0.52 -8.88 -2.81
CA GLN A 57 -0.22 -8.59 -4.05
C GLN A 57 -1.67 -8.29 -3.69
N MET A 58 -2.17 -7.13 -4.09
CA MET A 58 -3.55 -6.69 -3.89
C MET A 58 -4.29 -6.69 -5.22
N ILE A 59 -5.35 -7.48 -5.30
CA ILE A 59 -6.08 -7.74 -6.54
C ILE A 59 -7.57 -7.61 -6.27
N ASP A 60 -8.27 -6.93 -7.18
CA ASP A 60 -9.72 -6.85 -7.16
C ASP A 60 -10.34 -8.23 -7.36
N ALA A 61 -10.90 -8.79 -6.29
CA ALA A 61 -11.57 -10.09 -6.32
C ALA A 61 -13.03 -9.97 -6.79
N THR A 62 -13.55 -8.74 -6.91
CA THR A 62 -14.89 -8.47 -7.44
C THR A 62 -14.97 -8.78 -8.93
N ASP A 63 -13.86 -8.63 -9.65
CA ASP A 63 -13.73 -9.02 -11.06
C ASP A 63 -13.45 -10.53 -11.16
N ALA A 64 -14.52 -11.31 -11.35
CA ALA A 64 -14.43 -12.77 -11.42
C ALA A 64 -13.49 -13.29 -12.52
N VAL A 65 -13.35 -12.56 -13.63
CA VAL A 65 -12.46 -12.96 -14.73
C VAL A 65 -11.01 -12.81 -14.29
N ARG A 66 -10.65 -11.66 -13.72
CA ARG A 66 -9.29 -11.41 -13.22
C ARG A 66 -8.96 -12.29 -12.02
N LEU A 67 -9.92 -12.53 -11.13
CA LEU A 67 -9.73 -13.46 -10.03
C LEU A 67 -9.42 -14.86 -10.60
N THR A 68 -10.23 -15.38 -11.51
CA THR A 68 -9.99 -16.71 -12.11
C THR A 68 -8.62 -16.79 -12.78
N GLU A 69 -8.27 -15.80 -13.61
CA GLU A 69 -6.96 -15.71 -14.27
C GLU A 69 -5.81 -15.75 -13.24
N PHE A 70 -5.94 -15.01 -12.14
CA PHE A 70 -4.94 -15.01 -11.08
C PHE A 70 -4.76 -16.39 -10.44
N LEU A 71 -5.86 -17.03 -10.07
CA LEU A 71 -5.82 -18.32 -9.38
C LEU A 71 -5.18 -19.39 -10.28
N GLU A 72 -5.60 -19.45 -11.54
CA GLU A 72 -5.10 -20.44 -12.53
C GLU A 72 -3.61 -20.27 -12.84
N ASN A 73 -3.10 -19.05 -12.80
CA ASN A 73 -1.69 -18.76 -13.12
C ASN A 73 -0.77 -18.76 -11.90
N ASP A 74 -1.29 -18.94 -10.67
CA ASP A 74 -0.44 -18.99 -9.48
C ASP A 74 0.49 -20.21 -9.54
N PRO A 75 1.83 -20.02 -9.45
CA PRO A 75 2.78 -21.14 -9.45
C PRO A 75 2.55 -22.16 -8.32
N TYR A 76 1.81 -21.79 -7.28
CA TYR A 76 1.46 -22.65 -6.16
C TYR A 76 -0.01 -23.10 -6.16
N ASN A 77 -0.71 -22.99 -7.29
CA ASN A 77 -2.12 -23.35 -7.42
C ASN A 77 -2.42 -24.73 -6.82
N GLU A 78 -1.62 -25.77 -7.11
CA GLU A 78 -1.87 -27.12 -6.60
C GLU A 78 -2.00 -27.18 -5.07
N VAL A 79 -1.17 -26.41 -4.35
CA VAL A 79 -1.18 -26.33 -2.89
C VAL A 79 -2.29 -25.40 -2.39
N LEU A 80 -2.57 -24.33 -3.13
CA LEU A 80 -3.51 -23.28 -2.74
C LEU A 80 -4.96 -23.55 -3.19
N ALA A 81 -5.19 -24.49 -4.10
CA ALA A 81 -6.49 -24.76 -4.75
C ALA A 81 -7.64 -24.97 -3.77
N PRO A 82 -7.49 -25.71 -2.64
CA PRO A 82 -8.55 -25.81 -1.65
C PRO A 82 -8.97 -24.47 -1.06
N ARG A 83 -8.01 -23.55 -0.84
CA ARG A 83 -8.27 -22.21 -0.31
C ARG A 83 -8.86 -21.29 -1.37
N TYR A 84 -8.39 -21.41 -2.60
CA TYR A 84 -8.95 -20.68 -3.74
C TYR A 84 -10.43 -21.02 -3.98
N ARG A 85 -10.83 -22.28 -3.81
CA ARG A 85 -12.26 -22.65 -3.84
C ARG A 85 -13.08 -21.96 -2.75
N THR A 86 -12.56 -21.88 -1.52
CA THR A 86 -13.25 -21.17 -0.43
C THR A 86 -13.37 -19.67 -0.74
N ILE A 87 -12.29 -19.07 -1.24
CA ILE A 87 -12.26 -17.66 -1.65
C ILE A 87 -13.31 -17.36 -2.72
N VAL A 88 -13.37 -18.18 -3.78
CA VAL A 88 -14.36 -18.00 -4.86
C VAL A 88 -15.78 -18.07 -4.30
N GLN A 89 -16.09 -19.06 -3.46
CA GLN A 89 -17.41 -19.18 -2.82
C GLN A 89 -17.74 -17.96 -1.94
N ALA A 90 -16.77 -17.45 -1.19
CA ALA A 90 -16.94 -16.27 -0.34
C ALA A 90 -17.14 -14.97 -1.14
N VAL A 91 -16.58 -14.87 -2.34
CA VAL A 91 -16.78 -13.75 -3.27
C VAL A 91 -18.15 -13.85 -3.94
N GLU A 92 -18.52 -15.02 -4.47
CA GLU A 92 -19.80 -15.25 -5.15
C GLU A 92 -21.01 -14.94 -4.25
N THR A 93 -20.92 -15.29 -2.96
CA THR A 93 -21.97 -14.98 -1.98
C THR A 93 -22.16 -13.47 -1.77
N ARG A 94 -21.13 -12.65 -2.04
CA ARG A 94 -21.14 -11.18 -1.87
C ARG A 94 -21.39 -10.40 -3.15
N ALA A 95 -21.08 -10.97 -4.32
CA ALA A 95 -21.30 -10.35 -5.63
C ALA A 95 -22.76 -9.94 -5.90
N ASN A 96 -23.72 -10.45 -5.10
CA ASN A 96 -25.14 -10.10 -5.16
C ASN A 96 -25.48 -8.71 -4.59
N ALA A 97 -24.52 -7.99 -3.97
CA ALA A 97 -24.69 -6.59 -3.61
C ALA A 97 -24.36 -5.70 -4.82
N SER A 98 -25.18 -4.68 -5.10
CA SER A 98 -24.88 -3.71 -6.16
C SER A 98 -23.67 -2.86 -5.77
N HIS A 99 -22.59 -2.96 -6.54
CA HIS A 99 -21.36 -2.19 -6.33
C HIS A 99 -21.48 -0.86 -7.05
N GLY A 100 -21.48 0.24 -6.29
CA GLY A 100 -21.54 1.58 -6.87
C GLY A 100 -20.14 2.04 -7.25
N VAL A 101 -19.89 2.28 -8.54
CA VAL A 101 -18.65 2.97 -8.97
C VAL A 101 -18.77 4.43 -8.56
N ARG A 102 -18.09 4.80 -7.48
CA ARG A 102 -17.99 6.20 -7.05
C ARG A 102 -16.76 6.82 -7.71
N PRO A 103 -16.88 7.97 -8.40
CA PRO A 103 -15.70 8.68 -8.87
C PRO A 103 -14.97 9.28 -7.66
N PHE A 104 -13.68 8.98 -7.55
CA PHE A 104 -12.78 9.58 -6.57
C PHE A 104 -11.95 10.67 -7.26
N VAL A 105 -11.73 11.79 -6.57
CA VAL A 105 -10.94 12.91 -7.11
C VAL A 105 -9.55 12.96 -6.46
N SER A 106 -9.44 12.52 -5.20
CA SER A 106 -8.17 12.43 -4.47
C SER A 106 -8.09 11.16 -3.63
N ILE A 107 -6.85 10.74 -3.32
CA ILE A 107 -6.58 9.65 -2.39
C ILE A 107 -7.18 9.89 -0.99
N ALA A 108 -7.35 11.16 -0.62
CA ALA A 108 -7.95 11.54 0.66
C ALA A 108 -9.44 11.16 0.74
N ASP A 109 -10.13 11.02 -0.39
CA ASP A 109 -11.55 10.64 -0.43
C ASP A 109 -11.75 9.11 -0.41
N CYS A 110 -10.70 8.35 -0.73
CA CYS A 110 -10.72 6.89 -0.70
C CYS A 110 -10.87 6.38 0.75
N CYS A 111 -11.67 5.35 0.97
CA CYS A 111 -11.85 4.70 2.27
C CYS A 111 -11.15 3.34 2.33
N THR A 112 -11.03 2.67 1.19
CA THR A 112 -10.51 1.31 1.04
C THR A 112 -9.45 1.22 -0.05
N GLU A 113 -8.63 0.16 -0.03
CA GLU A 113 -7.66 -0.12 -1.08
C GLU A 113 -8.31 -0.31 -2.46
N LEU A 114 -9.57 -0.77 -2.54
CA LEU A 114 -10.32 -0.83 -3.80
C LEU A 114 -10.66 0.56 -4.33
N ASP A 115 -10.97 1.52 -3.46
CA ASP A 115 -11.18 2.91 -3.89
C ASP A 115 -9.90 3.50 -4.48
N VAL A 116 -8.76 3.20 -3.85
CA VAL A 116 -7.44 3.60 -4.33
C VAL A 116 -7.12 2.95 -5.68
N LEU A 117 -7.41 1.66 -5.84
CA LEU A 117 -7.24 0.94 -7.10
C LEU A 117 -8.11 1.55 -8.21
N ALA A 118 -9.36 1.86 -7.90
CA ALA A 118 -10.30 2.48 -8.83
C ALA A 118 -9.83 3.88 -9.27
N LEU A 119 -9.39 4.72 -8.33
CA LEU A 119 -8.80 6.03 -8.60
C LEU A 119 -7.55 5.93 -9.48
N MET A 120 -6.60 5.07 -9.08
CA MET A 120 -5.36 4.87 -9.83
C MET A 120 -5.66 4.43 -11.27
N ARG A 121 -6.57 3.46 -11.43
CA ARG A 121 -6.96 2.93 -12.73
C ARG A 121 -7.64 4.00 -13.58
N SER A 122 -8.59 4.77 -13.03
CA SER A 122 -9.31 5.79 -13.81
C SER A 122 -8.37 6.88 -14.30
N VAL A 123 -7.51 7.38 -13.42
CA VAL A 123 -6.52 8.42 -13.79
C VAL A 123 -5.54 7.87 -14.81
N CYS A 124 -5.01 6.65 -14.66
CA CYS A 124 -4.09 6.10 -15.64
C CYS A 124 -4.74 5.90 -17.02
N ILE A 125 -6.00 5.46 -17.06
CA ILE A 125 -6.77 5.31 -18.32
C ILE A 125 -6.99 6.65 -19.01
N GLU A 126 -7.39 7.68 -18.27
CA GLU A 126 -7.57 9.03 -18.81
C GLU A 126 -6.30 9.58 -19.46
N HIS A 127 -5.13 9.16 -18.95
CA HIS A 127 -3.83 9.62 -19.40
C HIS A 127 -3.10 8.60 -20.30
N GLY A 128 -3.85 7.70 -20.96
CA GLY A 128 -3.35 6.83 -22.04
C GLY A 128 -2.76 5.49 -21.60
N GLY A 129 -2.88 5.11 -20.33
CA GLY A 129 -2.51 3.80 -19.82
C GLY A 129 -3.64 2.77 -19.92
N ASP A 130 -3.33 1.53 -20.26
CA ASP A 130 -4.27 0.40 -20.18
C ASP A 130 -4.11 -0.36 -18.85
N TYR A 131 -2.90 -0.30 -18.29
CA TYR A 131 -2.51 -1.02 -17.08
C TYR A 131 -1.78 -0.08 -16.13
N ALA A 132 -1.97 -0.31 -14.82
CA ALA A 132 -1.26 0.43 -13.78
C ALA A 132 -0.86 -0.52 -12.65
N ILE A 133 0.33 -0.29 -12.08
CA ILE A 133 0.79 -0.98 -10.87
C ILE A 133 1.42 0.08 -9.98
N PHE A 134 1.03 0.12 -8.72
CA PHE A 134 1.74 0.90 -7.72
C PHE A 134 2.49 -0.01 -6.76
N HIS A 135 3.78 0.28 -6.56
CA HIS A 135 4.64 -0.44 -5.65
C HIS A 135 4.94 0.43 -4.42
N TRP A 136 4.63 -0.04 -3.21
CA TRP A 136 5.21 0.48 -1.98
C TRP A 136 6.37 -0.42 -1.55
N LEU A 137 7.50 0.18 -1.25
CA LEU A 137 8.71 -0.51 -0.84
C LEU A 137 9.22 0.09 0.48
N SER A 138 9.44 -0.76 1.47
CA SER A 138 10.21 -0.41 2.67
C SER A 138 11.49 -1.23 2.74
N SER A 139 12.58 -0.58 3.14
CA SER A 139 13.88 -1.20 3.39
C SER A 139 14.32 -0.77 4.78
N ALA A 140 14.66 -1.71 5.66
CA ALA A 140 15.40 -1.39 6.88
C ALA A 140 16.79 -0.83 6.52
N ASP A 141 17.25 0.14 7.30
CA ASP A 141 18.59 0.71 7.18
C ASP A 141 19.71 -0.34 7.40
N THR A 142 19.37 -1.51 7.96
CA THR A 142 20.27 -2.64 8.18
C THR A 142 20.41 -3.57 6.97
N CYS A 143 19.64 -3.38 5.89
CA CYS A 143 19.63 -4.24 4.70
C CYS A 143 20.83 -3.97 3.76
N GLY A 144 22.01 -3.70 4.34
CA GLY A 144 23.28 -3.53 3.64
C GLY A 144 24.18 -4.76 3.65
N LEU A 145 23.83 -5.82 4.42
CA LEU A 145 24.72 -6.97 4.65
C LEU A 145 24.28 -8.29 3.98
N HIS A 146 23.02 -8.45 3.55
CA HIS A 146 22.52 -9.74 3.02
C HIS A 146 21.55 -9.67 1.81
N GLY A 147 21.68 -8.70 0.91
CA GLY A 147 21.23 -8.87 -0.49
C GLY A 147 19.75 -8.69 -0.83
N ALA A 148 18.84 -8.48 0.13
CA ALA A 148 17.45 -8.14 -0.20
C ALA A 148 17.31 -6.64 -0.58
N ILE A 149 16.61 -6.35 -1.67
CA ILE A 149 16.36 -4.96 -2.13
C ILE A 149 15.37 -4.23 -1.21
N TYR A 150 14.49 -4.97 -0.55
CA TYR A 150 13.42 -4.48 0.32
C TYR A 150 13.06 -5.55 1.37
N ASP A 151 12.53 -5.11 2.51
CA ASP A 151 11.97 -6.02 3.52
C ASP A 151 10.49 -6.28 3.26
N THR A 152 9.79 -5.29 2.70
CA THR A 152 8.37 -5.40 2.36
C THR A 152 8.09 -4.69 1.04
N HIS A 153 7.44 -5.42 0.13
CA HIS A 153 6.99 -4.95 -1.17
C HIS A 153 5.50 -5.17 -1.31
N VAL A 154 4.74 -4.09 -1.44
CA VAL A 154 3.29 -4.14 -1.62
C VAL A 154 2.98 -3.67 -3.03
N MET A 155 2.14 -4.42 -3.75
CA MET A 155 1.73 -4.13 -5.12
C MET A 155 0.22 -3.99 -5.19
N LEU A 156 -0.25 -2.80 -5.58
CA LEU A 156 -1.63 -2.57 -5.98
C LEU A 156 -1.71 -2.58 -7.50
N ALA A 157 -2.45 -3.55 -8.06
CA ALA A 157 -2.33 -3.87 -9.48
C ALA A 157 -3.66 -3.76 -10.23
N ALA A 158 -3.67 -2.92 -11.26
CA ALA A 158 -4.66 -2.85 -12.33
C ALA A 158 -4.08 -3.39 -13.65
N CYS A 159 -3.28 -4.47 -13.61
CA CYS A 159 -2.69 -5.14 -14.78
C CYS A 159 -3.17 -6.60 -14.94
N PRO A 160 -2.86 -7.31 -16.04
CA PRO A 160 -3.15 -8.74 -16.16
C PRO A 160 -2.56 -9.51 -14.95
N PRO A 161 -3.35 -10.26 -14.18
CA PRO A 161 -2.88 -10.94 -12.97
C PRO A 161 -1.71 -11.90 -13.20
N SER A 162 -1.64 -12.50 -14.39
CA SER A 162 -0.54 -13.38 -14.80
C SER A 162 0.80 -12.63 -14.86
N TRP A 163 0.81 -11.34 -15.23
CA TRP A 163 2.00 -10.49 -15.13
C TRP A 163 2.43 -10.27 -13.67
N LEU A 164 1.49 -10.01 -12.76
CA LEU A 164 1.81 -9.74 -11.35
C LEU A 164 2.51 -10.93 -10.67
N LEU A 165 2.06 -12.15 -10.99
CA LEU A 165 2.65 -13.40 -10.51
C LEU A 165 4.02 -13.67 -11.15
N ALA A 166 4.18 -13.36 -12.44
CA ALA A 166 5.47 -13.46 -13.11
C ALA A 166 6.48 -12.46 -12.52
N TYR A 167 6.05 -11.21 -12.35
CA TYR A 167 6.83 -10.10 -11.86
C TYR A 167 7.38 -10.31 -10.45
N GLU A 168 6.60 -10.90 -9.54
CA GLU A 168 7.05 -11.23 -8.18
C GLU A 168 8.37 -12.03 -8.17
N ARG A 169 8.56 -12.95 -9.12
CA ARG A 169 9.78 -13.76 -9.21
C ARG A 169 11.00 -12.98 -9.69
N ARG A 170 10.80 -11.76 -10.20
CA ARG A 170 11.82 -10.95 -10.87
C ARG A 170 12.22 -9.71 -10.09
N VAL A 171 11.48 -9.37 -9.03
CA VAL A 171 11.63 -8.14 -8.25
C VAL A 171 13.08 -7.91 -7.77
N GLU A 172 13.81 -8.94 -7.37
CA GLU A 172 15.22 -8.85 -6.93
C GLU A 172 16.18 -8.40 -8.04
N THR A 173 15.80 -8.61 -9.30
CA THR A 173 16.61 -8.26 -10.48
C THR A 173 16.05 -7.07 -11.24
N ASP A 174 14.99 -6.45 -10.72
CA ASP A 174 14.26 -5.39 -11.42
C ASP A 174 15.07 -4.09 -11.47
N PRO A 175 15.52 -3.67 -12.67
CA PRO A 175 16.30 -2.44 -12.81
C PRO A 175 15.49 -1.17 -12.49
N VAL A 176 14.17 -1.22 -12.65
CA VAL A 176 13.26 -0.09 -12.39
C VAL A 176 13.16 0.16 -10.88
N LEU A 177 13.04 -0.89 -10.07
CA LEU A 177 13.00 -0.73 -8.61
C LEU A 177 14.34 -0.25 -8.06
N VAL A 178 15.46 -0.76 -8.61
CA VAL A 178 16.80 -0.27 -8.27
C VAL A 178 16.93 1.22 -8.61
N TYR A 179 16.39 1.65 -9.75
CA TYR A 179 16.36 3.06 -10.14
C TYR A 179 15.51 3.91 -9.18
N ALA A 180 14.27 3.47 -8.89
CA ALA A 180 13.30 4.19 -8.06
C ALA A 180 13.77 4.39 -6.61
N ARG A 181 14.68 3.55 -6.11
CA ARG A 181 15.31 3.75 -4.78
C ARG A 181 16.16 5.02 -4.72
N ASN A 182 16.83 5.34 -5.82
CA ASN A 182 17.87 6.38 -5.87
C ASN A 182 17.43 7.62 -6.65
N ASN A 183 16.32 7.56 -7.37
CA ASN A 183 15.88 8.60 -8.30
C ASN A 183 14.40 8.93 -8.12
N VAL A 184 14.05 10.19 -8.36
CA VAL A 184 12.68 10.73 -8.32
C VAL A 184 12.21 11.26 -9.68
N MET A 185 13.05 11.11 -10.71
CA MET A 185 12.71 11.52 -12.06
C MET A 185 11.92 10.40 -12.75
N PRO A 186 10.82 10.71 -13.45
CA PRO A 186 10.15 9.73 -14.29
C PRO A 186 11.06 9.22 -15.41
N THR A 187 10.74 8.03 -15.92
CA THR A 187 11.45 7.42 -17.05
C THR A 187 10.48 6.68 -17.97
N CYS A 188 10.78 6.62 -19.27
CA CYS A 188 10.07 5.81 -20.27
C CYS A 188 10.89 4.59 -20.66
N GLY A 189 10.22 3.47 -20.88
CA GLY A 189 10.81 2.26 -21.42
C GLY A 189 11.74 1.55 -20.43
N PHE A 190 11.80 0.23 -20.52
CA PHE A 190 12.74 -0.55 -19.73
C PHE A 190 14.18 -0.42 -20.28
N GLU A 191 14.31 -0.05 -21.55
CA GLU A 191 15.58 0.15 -22.25
C GLU A 191 16.40 1.31 -21.66
N SER A 192 15.72 2.28 -21.03
CA SER A 192 16.37 3.42 -20.36
C SER A 192 17.27 3.02 -19.19
N PHE A 193 17.14 1.79 -18.66
CA PHE A 193 17.89 1.36 -17.49
C PHE A 193 19.25 0.72 -17.78
N GLY A 194 19.75 0.78 -19.03
CA GLY A 194 21.15 0.55 -19.43
C GLY A 194 21.77 -0.83 -19.13
N SER A 195 21.08 -1.68 -18.37
CA SER A 195 21.49 -3.02 -17.95
C SER A 195 20.93 -4.07 -18.90
N SER A 196 21.62 -5.21 -19.02
CA SER A 196 21.11 -6.40 -19.75
C SER A 196 19.72 -6.83 -19.28
N ASN A 197 19.37 -6.51 -18.03
CA ASN A 197 18.08 -6.85 -17.44
C ASN A 197 16.95 -6.03 -18.04
N GLY A 198 17.15 -4.73 -18.36
CA GLY A 198 16.09 -3.87 -18.91
C GLY A 198 15.50 -4.44 -20.21
N ALA A 199 16.35 -4.81 -21.16
CA ALA A 199 15.90 -5.39 -22.43
C ALA A 199 15.21 -6.76 -22.27
N TRP A 200 15.60 -7.55 -21.26
CA TRP A 200 14.96 -8.82 -20.96
C TRP A 200 13.59 -8.63 -20.29
N PHE A 201 13.48 -7.71 -19.33
CA PHE A 201 12.20 -7.31 -18.70
C PHE A 201 11.22 -6.76 -19.73
N ALA A 202 11.68 -5.93 -20.67
CA ALA A 202 10.86 -5.42 -21.76
C ALA A 202 10.22 -6.56 -22.58
N ARG A 203 11.02 -7.56 -22.96
CA ARG A 203 10.54 -8.72 -23.72
C ARG A 203 9.53 -9.53 -22.94
N GLU A 204 9.75 -9.75 -21.65
CA GLU A 204 8.81 -10.49 -20.80
C GLU A 204 7.50 -9.72 -20.62
N ALA A 205 7.56 -8.41 -20.34
CA ALA A 205 6.38 -7.54 -20.19
C ALA A 205 5.48 -7.54 -21.44
N VAL A 206 6.09 -7.55 -22.64
CA VAL A 206 5.36 -7.62 -23.92
C VAL A 206 4.53 -8.90 -24.05
N LEU A 207 4.95 -10.03 -23.46
CA LEU A 207 4.18 -11.29 -23.47
C LEU A 207 2.83 -11.15 -22.75
N TYR A 208 2.74 -10.20 -21.81
CA TYR A 208 1.54 -9.91 -21.03
C TYR A 208 0.81 -8.66 -21.55
N GLY A 209 1.22 -8.12 -22.70
CA GLY A 209 0.58 -6.95 -23.32
C GLY A 209 1.08 -5.59 -22.82
N LEU A 210 2.08 -5.53 -21.95
CA LEU A 210 2.68 -4.29 -21.46
C LEU A 210 3.75 -3.78 -22.44
N ARG A 211 3.32 -3.12 -23.52
CA ARG A 211 4.17 -2.79 -24.69
C ARG A 211 4.78 -1.40 -24.70
N SER A 212 4.22 -0.48 -23.91
CA SER A 212 4.74 0.88 -23.70
C SER A 212 4.74 1.13 -22.20
N ASN A 213 5.87 1.54 -21.61
CA ASN A 213 5.99 1.60 -20.15
C ASN A 213 6.51 2.96 -19.69
N VAL A 214 5.86 3.54 -18.68
CA VAL A 214 6.28 4.76 -18.00
C VAL A 214 6.34 4.52 -16.51
N PHE A 215 7.44 4.96 -15.90
CA PHE A 215 7.77 4.73 -14.50
C PHE A 215 7.90 6.06 -13.79
N LEU A 216 7.13 6.24 -12.72
CA LEU A 216 7.06 7.48 -11.96
C LEU A 216 7.38 7.19 -10.48
N PRO A 217 8.67 7.31 -10.08
CA PRO A 217 9.07 7.12 -8.69
C PRO A 217 8.52 8.24 -7.79
N ALA A 218 8.17 7.87 -6.56
CA ALA A 218 7.81 8.77 -5.47
C ALA A 218 8.63 8.36 -4.23
N THR A 219 9.03 9.30 -3.38
CA THR A 219 9.78 8.94 -2.17
C THR A 219 9.41 9.81 -1.00
N ARG A 220 9.24 9.20 0.17
CA ARG A 220 9.00 9.89 1.44
C ARG A 220 10.05 9.46 2.46
N SER A 221 10.78 10.45 2.98
CA SER A 221 11.64 10.26 4.14
C SER A 221 10.82 10.32 5.42
N SER A 222 11.11 9.44 6.37
CA SER A 222 10.55 9.48 7.72
C SER A 222 11.66 9.31 8.76
N GLU A 223 11.42 9.68 10.02
CA GLU A 223 12.37 9.45 11.13
C GLU A 223 12.76 7.97 11.31
N ARG A 224 11.95 7.05 10.77
CA ARG A 224 12.10 5.60 10.90
C ARG A 224 12.48 4.91 9.58
N GLY A 225 13.07 5.66 8.65
CA GLY A 225 13.55 5.16 7.36
C GLY A 225 12.79 5.71 6.15
N LYS A 226 13.18 5.27 4.95
CA LYS A 226 12.67 5.77 3.68
C LYS A 226 11.60 4.85 3.09
N LEU A 227 10.45 5.41 2.75
CA LEU A 227 9.39 4.73 2.01
C LEU A 227 9.53 5.12 0.53
N HIS A 228 9.60 4.12 -0.34
CA HIS A 228 9.68 4.33 -1.78
C HIS A 228 8.37 3.89 -2.45
N GLY A 229 7.90 4.71 -3.36
CA GLY A 229 6.77 4.48 -4.24
C GLY A 229 7.24 4.36 -5.68
N LEU A 230 6.57 3.52 -6.46
CA LEU A 230 6.72 3.53 -7.91
C LEU A 230 5.35 3.31 -8.55
N LEU A 231 4.89 4.30 -9.31
CA LEU A 231 3.79 4.11 -10.24
C LEU A 231 4.35 3.63 -11.59
N HIS A 232 3.94 2.44 -12.01
CA HIS A 232 4.19 1.90 -13.34
C HIS A 232 2.90 1.98 -14.15
N VAL A 233 2.90 2.81 -15.19
CA VAL A 233 1.80 2.92 -16.16
C VAL A 233 2.23 2.25 -17.45
N SER A 234 1.37 1.41 -18.01
CA SER A 234 1.65 0.69 -19.25
C SER A 234 0.47 0.72 -20.22
N SER A 235 0.76 0.61 -21.51
CA SER A 235 -0.25 0.46 -22.57
C SER A 235 0.07 -0.72 -23.48
N SER A 236 -0.98 -1.29 -24.06
CA SER A 236 -0.99 -2.25 -25.16
C SER A 236 -0.50 -1.66 -26.48
N LYS A 237 -0.45 -0.34 -26.62
CA LYS A 237 0.15 0.35 -27.77
C LYS A 237 1.65 0.11 -27.81
N SER A 238 2.22 -0.06 -28.99
CA SER A 238 3.67 -0.28 -29.15
C SER A 238 4.49 0.95 -28.76
N ALA A 239 5.62 0.74 -28.09
CA ALA A 239 6.63 1.77 -27.91
C ALA A 239 7.18 2.24 -29.29
N PRO A 240 7.54 3.53 -29.45
CA PRO A 240 7.45 4.60 -28.44
C PRO A 240 6.10 5.32 -28.41
N TYR A 241 5.11 4.90 -29.21
CA TYR A 241 3.86 5.64 -29.37
C TYR A 241 3.04 5.72 -28.08
N GLY A 242 2.78 4.58 -27.43
CA GLY A 242 2.06 4.56 -26.16
C GLY A 242 2.83 5.27 -25.04
N GLU A 243 4.16 5.16 -25.03
CA GLU A 243 5.02 5.86 -24.07
C GLU A 243 4.90 7.38 -24.23
N THR A 244 4.90 7.87 -25.47
CA THR A 244 4.76 9.30 -25.77
C THR A 244 3.40 9.84 -25.32
N GLU A 245 2.33 9.06 -25.48
CA GLU A 245 0.99 9.43 -25.06
C GLU A 245 0.90 9.57 -23.53
N ILE A 246 1.37 8.55 -22.80
CA ILE A 246 1.41 8.57 -21.33
C ILE A 246 2.32 9.69 -20.81
N TRP A 247 3.49 9.87 -21.45
CA TRP A 247 4.50 10.82 -21.01
C TRP A 247 4.07 12.30 -21.11
N ARG A 248 3.15 12.63 -22.02
CA ARG A 248 2.57 13.99 -22.11
C ARG A 248 1.90 14.42 -20.81
N HIS A 249 1.48 13.45 -20.01
CA HIS A 249 0.76 13.64 -18.75
C HIS A 249 1.60 13.27 -17.53
N GLN A 250 2.92 13.27 -17.68
CA GLN A 250 3.83 12.90 -16.59
C GLN A 250 3.63 13.76 -15.33
N ARG A 251 3.17 15.00 -15.43
CA ARG A 251 3.02 15.88 -14.26
C ARG A 251 1.88 15.40 -13.36
N GLU A 252 0.74 15.11 -13.98
CA GLU A 252 -0.46 14.59 -13.32
C GLU A 252 -0.18 13.21 -12.73
N LEU A 253 0.45 12.32 -13.51
CA LEU A 253 0.79 10.98 -13.06
C LEU A 253 1.84 10.97 -11.93
N ARG A 254 2.75 11.94 -11.88
CA ARG A 254 3.65 12.12 -10.73
C ARG A 254 2.90 12.57 -9.49
N GLY A 255 1.95 13.49 -9.64
CA GLY A 255 1.06 13.91 -8.55
C GLY A 255 0.31 12.72 -7.97
N LEU A 256 -0.25 11.88 -8.85
CA LEU A 256 -0.89 10.62 -8.45
C LEU A 256 0.09 9.69 -7.72
N ALA A 257 1.32 9.51 -8.20
CA ALA A 257 2.30 8.64 -7.55
C ALA A 257 2.64 9.08 -6.12
N GLU A 258 2.76 10.40 -5.88
CA GLU A 258 2.96 10.96 -4.54
C GLU A 258 1.70 10.79 -3.66
N GLU A 259 0.51 11.01 -4.21
CA GLU A 259 -0.75 10.76 -3.47
C GLU A 259 -0.91 9.28 -3.09
N LEU A 260 -0.59 8.36 -3.98
CA LEU A 260 -0.60 6.92 -3.70
C LEU A 260 0.40 6.53 -2.60
N LEU A 261 1.57 7.18 -2.57
CA LEU A 261 2.57 6.98 -1.52
C LEU A 261 2.05 7.40 -0.14
N ASP A 262 1.09 8.33 -0.09
CA ASP A 262 0.50 8.85 1.15
C ASP A 262 -0.57 7.93 1.75
N TRP A 263 -1.16 7.04 0.94
CA TRP A 263 -2.24 6.16 1.36
C TRP A 263 -1.99 5.38 2.67
N PRO A 264 -0.83 4.71 2.87
CA PRO A 264 -0.59 3.98 4.11
C PRO A 264 -0.62 4.90 5.34
N THR A 265 -0.12 6.13 5.20
CA THR A 265 -0.11 7.12 6.28
C THR A 265 -1.53 7.59 6.61
N ILE A 266 -2.34 7.84 5.58
CA ILE A 266 -3.75 8.21 5.71
C ILE A 266 -4.52 7.09 6.45
N ARG A 267 -4.35 5.83 6.02
CA ARG A 267 -4.99 4.69 6.67
C ARG A 267 -4.58 4.54 8.13
N TYR A 268 -3.29 4.63 8.42
CA TYR A 268 -2.78 4.49 9.78
C TYR A 268 -3.34 5.58 10.71
N LYS A 269 -3.34 6.83 10.25
CA LYS A 269 -3.92 7.95 11.00
C LYS A 269 -5.41 7.74 11.29
N ARG A 270 -6.18 7.25 10.31
CA ARG A 270 -7.60 6.92 10.49
C ARG A 270 -7.83 5.78 11.47
N ALA A 271 -7.07 4.70 11.34
CA ALA A 271 -7.14 3.56 12.25
C ALA A 271 -6.80 3.98 13.70
N ALA A 272 -5.76 4.79 13.88
CA ALA A 272 -5.38 5.33 15.19
C ALA A 272 -6.44 6.27 15.76
N ALA A 273 -7.04 7.12 14.92
CA ALA A 273 -8.15 7.99 15.34
C ALA A 273 -9.36 7.18 15.81
N ALA A 274 -9.73 6.13 15.07
CA ALA A 274 -10.84 5.23 15.42
C ALA A 274 -10.54 4.39 16.67
N GLN A 275 -9.28 3.97 16.85
CA GLN A 275 -8.85 3.18 18.01
C GLN A 275 -8.80 4.01 19.29
N PHE A 276 -8.17 5.19 19.27
CA PHE A 276 -7.95 5.97 20.48
C PHE A 276 -9.11 6.90 20.81
N GLN A 277 -9.92 7.32 19.83
CA GLN A 277 -11.11 8.17 20.03
C GLN A 277 -10.82 9.40 20.91
N LEU A 278 -9.68 10.04 20.66
CA LEU A 278 -9.23 11.20 21.44
C LEU A 278 -10.12 12.42 21.12
N SER A 279 -10.60 13.09 22.17
CA SER A 279 -11.31 14.36 22.01
C SER A 279 -10.35 15.48 21.62
N ASP A 280 -10.86 16.60 21.10
CA ASP A 280 -9.98 17.71 20.69
C ASP A 280 -9.22 18.33 21.88
N ALA A 281 -9.86 18.42 23.04
CA ALA A 281 -9.18 18.79 24.29
C ALA A 281 -8.03 17.82 24.65
N GLU A 282 -8.23 16.51 24.45
CA GLU A 282 -7.19 15.50 24.70
C GLU A 282 -6.03 15.63 23.70
N LYS A 283 -6.31 15.95 22.43
CA LYS A 283 -5.28 16.22 21.41
C LYS A 283 -4.45 17.45 21.76
N ILE A 284 -5.09 18.55 22.14
CA ILE A 284 -4.40 19.79 22.57
C ILE A 284 -3.50 19.53 23.77
N ILE A 285 -3.99 18.78 24.76
CA ILE A 285 -3.19 18.34 25.91
C ILE A 285 -1.95 17.57 25.47
N LEU A 286 -2.10 16.60 24.55
CA LEU A 286 -0.98 15.81 24.06
C LEU A 286 0.02 16.64 23.26
N GLN A 287 -0.42 17.64 22.49
CA GLN A 287 0.45 18.59 21.79
C GLN A 287 1.32 19.38 22.76
N TRP A 288 0.74 19.91 23.84
CA TRP A 288 1.52 20.62 24.88
C TRP A 288 2.57 19.72 25.52
N ILE A 289 2.19 18.49 25.88
CA ILE A 289 3.12 17.52 26.47
C ILE A 289 4.23 17.13 25.47
N ARG A 290 3.91 16.99 24.18
CA ARG A 290 4.88 16.68 23.13
C ARG A 290 5.93 17.78 22.98
N ARG A 291 5.52 19.05 23.12
CA ARG A 291 6.39 20.24 23.05
C ARG A 291 7.18 20.50 24.33
N GLY A 292 7.11 19.60 25.32
CA GLY A 292 7.80 19.74 26.60
C GLY A 292 7.05 20.57 27.63
N GLY A 293 5.82 20.99 27.34
CA GLY A 293 4.92 21.64 28.29
C GLY A 293 4.39 20.69 29.36
N ASP A 294 3.63 21.24 30.29
CA ASP A 294 3.04 20.53 31.41
C ASP A 294 1.52 20.81 31.55
N ALA A 295 0.92 20.32 32.63
CA ALA A 295 -0.50 20.51 32.90
C ALA A 295 -0.90 21.99 33.07
N THR A 296 0.03 22.89 33.41
CA THR A 296 -0.24 24.33 33.58
C THR A 296 -0.44 25.00 32.23
N HIS A 297 0.38 24.64 31.24
CA HIS A 297 0.28 25.15 29.87
C HIS A 297 -1.04 24.73 29.23
N ALA A 298 -1.38 23.44 29.32
CA ALA A 298 -2.64 22.92 28.77
C ALA A 298 -3.88 23.47 29.51
N ALA A 299 -3.78 23.72 30.82
CA ALA A 299 -4.83 24.34 31.61
C ALA A 299 -5.13 25.77 31.15
N ALA A 300 -4.09 26.55 30.89
CA ALA A 300 -4.22 27.92 30.40
C ALA A 300 -4.88 27.98 29.01
N ASP A 301 -4.45 27.11 28.09
CA ASP A 301 -4.94 27.07 26.72
C ASP A 301 -6.42 26.62 26.62
N LEU A 302 -6.80 25.63 27.43
CA LEU A 302 -8.17 25.10 27.43
C LEU A 302 -9.12 25.84 28.39
N ALA A 303 -8.65 26.86 29.11
CA ALA A 303 -9.38 27.52 30.20
C ALA A 303 -9.93 26.51 31.24
N LEU A 304 -9.13 25.49 31.57
CA LEU A 304 -9.46 24.43 32.53
C LEU A 304 -8.59 24.53 33.78
N THR A 305 -9.08 23.98 34.89
CA THR A 305 -8.25 23.79 36.08
C THR A 305 -7.26 22.65 35.88
N GLN A 306 -6.10 22.69 36.55
CA GLN A 306 -5.13 21.58 36.53
C GLN A 306 -5.78 20.24 36.94
N ARG A 307 -6.73 20.26 37.89
CA ARG A 307 -7.48 19.08 38.31
C ARG A 307 -8.28 18.46 37.14
N GLN A 308 -8.86 19.27 36.26
CA GLN A 308 -9.55 18.80 35.06
C GLN A 308 -8.55 18.23 34.04
N ILE A 309 -7.39 18.86 33.87
CA ILE A 309 -6.32 18.32 33.02
C ILE A 309 -5.87 16.93 33.48
N TYR A 310 -5.69 16.71 34.79
CA TYR A 310 -5.36 15.38 35.30
C TYR A 310 -6.47 14.34 35.07
N ARG A 311 -7.75 14.74 34.99
CA ARG A 311 -8.84 13.83 34.57
C ARG A 311 -8.70 13.44 33.10
N HIS A 312 -8.37 14.39 32.22
CA HIS A 312 -8.06 14.10 30.83
C HIS A 312 -6.83 13.19 30.70
N TYR A 313 -5.78 13.38 31.51
CA TYR A 313 -4.63 12.47 31.51
C TYR A 313 -5.05 11.04 31.80
N LYS A 314 -5.92 10.82 32.79
CA LYS A 314 -6.43 9.49 33.11
C LYS A 314 -7.22 8.90 31.94
N SER A 315 -8.10 9.69 31.31
CA SER A 315 -8.86 9.27 30.12
C SER A 315 -7.93 8.88 28.96
N ILE A 316 -6.95 9.72 28.64
CA ILE A 316 -5.95 9.48 27.59
C ILE A 316 -5.18 8.19 27.85
N LYS A 317 -4.67 8.00 29.07
CA LYS A 317 -3.91 6.80 29.46
C LYS A 317 -4.72 5.52 29.29
N VAL A 318 -6.01 5.56 29.64
CA VAL A 318 -6.94 4.45 29.44
C VAL A 318 -7.17 4.18 27.94
N LYS A 319 -7.52 5.21 27.16
CA LYS A 319 -7.77 5.10 25.71
C LYS A 319 -6.55 4.58 24.94
N MET A 320 -5.36 4.99 25.36
CA MET A 320 -4.10 4.65 24.70
C MET A 320 -3.40 3.42 25.32
N GLY A 321 -3.91 2.87 26.42
CA GLY A 321 -3.32 1.69 27.09
C GLY A 321 -1.88 1.90 27.56
N ARG A 322 -1.56 3.07 28.10
CA ARG A 322 -0.21 3.46 28.57
C ARG A 322 -0.31 4.28 29.84
N ASP A 323 0.56 4.01 30.81
CA ASP A 323 0.54 4.72 32.10
C ASP A 323 1.35 6.03 32.11
N ASP A 324 2.16 6.28 31.09
CA ASP A 324 2.95 7.51 30.94
C ASP A 324 2.34 8.45 29.89
N ILE A 325 1.99 9.68 30.30
CA ILE A 325 1.40 10.68 29.42
C ILE A 325 2.39 11.15 28.33
N ARG A 326 3.71 11.13 28.60
CA ARG A 326 4.72 11.44 27.59
C ARG A 326 4.82 10.33 26.54
N ALA A 327 4.69 9.08 26.97
CA ALA A 327 4.56 7.95 26.04
C ALA A 327 3.28 8.06 25.19
N CYS A 328 2.14 8.46 25.77
CA CYS A 328 0.92 8.74 25.02
C CYS A 328 1.13 9.86 23.99
N ALA A 329 1.78 10.97 24.37
CA ALA A 329 2.05 12.09 23.47
C ALA A 329 2.96 11.70 22.29
N ARG A 330 4.02 10.92 22.55
CA ARG A 330 4.86 10.36 21.48
C ARG A 330 4.05 9.45 20.55
N MET A 331 3.24 8.56 21.11
CA MET A 331 2.44 7.62 20.32
C MET A 331 1.37 8.33 19.48
N ALA A 332 0.75 9.40 19.99
CA ALA A 332 -0.18 10.22 19.22
C ALA A 332 0.52 10.97 18.08
N ALA A 333 1.73 11.49 18.33
CA ALA A 333 2.54 12.17 17.30
C ALA A 333 2.99 11.18 16.22
N GLU A 334 3.47 9.99 16.61
CA GLU A 334 3.82 8.91 15.68
C GLU A 334 2.62 8.47 14.82
N ALA A 335 1.40 8.55 15.36
CA ALA A 335 0.17 8.29 14.64
C ALA A 335 -0.35 9.46 13.79
N GLY A 336 0.34 10.61 13.78
CA GLY A 336 -0.08 11.81 13.05
C GLY A 336 -1.38 12.41 13.59
N LEU A 337 -1.74 12.13 14.85
CA LEU A 337 -2.93 12.67 15.51
C LEU A 337 -2.67 14.05 16.14
N VAL A 338 -1.40 14.38 16.38
CA VAL A 338 -0.93 15.63 16.97
C VAL A 338 0.44 16.00 16.36
N ASP A 339 0.72 17.30 16.29
CA ASP A 339 1.96 17.86 15.72
C ASP A 339 2.94 18.40 16.79
#